data_AF-A0A2T6FCV4-F1
#
_entry.id   AF-A0A2T6FCV4-F1
#
_cell.length_a   1.000
_cell.length_b   1.000
_cell.length_c   1.000
_cell.angle_alpha   90.00
_cell.angle_beta   90.00
_cell.angle_gamma   90.00
#
_symmetry.space_group_name_H-M   'P 1'
#
loop_
_entity.id
_entity.type
_entity.pdbx_description
1 polymer ?
#
loop_
_entity_poly.entity_id
_entity_poly.type
_entity_poly.pdbx_seq_one_letter_code
_entity_poly.pdbx_strand_id
1 'polypeptide(L)'
;MKKNTIQFILSSTVLLLALSACKSVNTPITVTGLAHERQPLSNAQVTLIDASGKQLKAKTNALGIYTISTNELTLPILASVVSQGKAEDCANNSRLRPICLAALVNNIPDNKNLVANINPLTDRVVSDIAIGKKFIGPQQWVDSNVVGAVDTQSIKQALASMRDGFSAALTTAGVINVAEFDPATFAMTDTTPVTEIFSLLHHNRNYDNNSGSTGHTSLTDFSFRPITGLMPNGAYEAFDLQRARDEHRKVNDAKTRIFIVGDSTSAVYEQLRYPRMGWGQAFAAQFKPDSGIEVIVGSRAGRSSRDFYNGRWFAQMDYLIQAGDYVFINHGHNDQNCDSNKALRGLADVKNLCTYPNSTAGKPQFPPDHPELSFQHSLERYIKIAQERGAHPVIFTPTARIKNAKGEQTTPVVHTHLTRQNADNGYLFTGDYSETIKTIAQLHKLPLIDLETASISFANKVGEPGWRNYWLVIDPAINPFYANNAAGSTQAPDGTHFQKNGAEAMAELVAEAIKKNTDLTALHPYLN
;
A
#
# COMPACT_ATOMS: atom_id res chain seq x y z
N MET A 1 8.66 -65.48 -26.98
CA MET A 1 9.49 -64.46 -27.67
C MET A 1 8.51 -63.56 -28.42
N LYS A 2 8.37 -62.25 -28.26
CA LYS A 2 9.24 -61.15 -27.81
C LYS A 2 8.39 -60.18 -26.96
N LYS A 3 9.01 -59.57 -25.95
CA LYS A 3 8.47 -58.48 -25.14
C LYS A 3 8.58 -57.17 -25.94
N ASN A 4 7.51 -56.37 -25.96
CA ASN A 4 7.54 -54.98 -26.44
C ASN A 4 8.11 -54.09 -25.35
N THR A 5 9.28 -53.49 -25.62
CA THR A 5 9.93 -52.50 -24.75
C THR A 5 9.41 -51.12 -25.12
N ILE A 6 8.69 -50.48 -24.20
CA ILE A 6 8.34 -49.05 -24.28
C ILE A 6 9.58 -48.27 -23.82
N GLN A 7 10.16 -47.49 -24.73
CA GLN A 7 11.31 -46.64 -24.47
C GLN A 7 10.80 -45.29 -23.92
N PHE A 8 10.92 -45.08 -22.62
CA PHE A 8 10.73 -43.76 -22.00
C PHE A 8 11.89 -42.84 -22.43
N ILE A 9 11.57 -41.77 -23.15
CA ILE A 9 12.50 -40.66 -23.40
C ILE A 9 12.47 -39.77 -22.16
N LEU A 10 13.45 -39.93 -21.27
CA LEU A 10 13.76 -38.97 -20.21
C LEU A 10 14.46 -37.76 -20.84
N SER A 11 13.69 -36.71 -21.16
CA SER A 11 14.24 -35.37 -21.40
C SER A 11 14.73 -34.80 -20.08
N SER A 12 16.01 -35.04 -19.76
CA SER A 12 16.69 -34.39 -18.64
C SER A 12 17.17 -33.02 -19.08
N THR A 13 16.30 -32.01 -19.03
CA THR A 13 16.71 -30.61 -19.17
C THR A 13 17.31 -30.19 -17.83
N VAL A 14 18.62 -30.36 -17.67
CA VAL A 14 19.36 -29.81 -16.53
C VAL A 14 19.39 -28.29 -16.71
N LEU A 15 18.54 -27.58 -15.99
CA LEU A 15 18.61 -26.13 -15.85
C LEU A 15 19.84 -25.83 -14.96
N LEU A 16 20.98 -25.53 -15.58
CA LEU A 16 22.18 -25.08 -14.86
C LEU A 16 21.90 -23.68 -14.28
N LEU A 17 21.44 -23.60 -13.03
CA LEU A 17 21.31 -22.35 -12.29
C LEU A 17 22.71 -21.86 -11.91
N ALA A 18 23.20 -20.85 -12.61
CA ALA A 18 24.46 -20.19 -12.30
C ALA A 18 24.27 -19.29 -11.07
N LEU A 19 24.50 -19.84 -9.88
CA LEU A 19 24.59 -19.08 -8.64
C LEU A 19 25.73 -18.06 -8.75
N SER A 20 25.51 -16.84 -8.25
CA SER A 20 26.62 -15.91 -8.02
C SER A 20 27.53 -16.55 -6.96
N ALA A 21 28.74 -16.94 -7.35
CA ALA A 21 29.71 -17.51 -6.43
C ALA A 21 30.08 -16.47 -5.38
N CYS A 22 30.10 -16.87 -4.10
CA CYS A 22 30.56 -16.00 -3.03
C CYS A 22 32.00 -15.57 -3.30
N LYS A 23 32.21 -14.29 -3.58
CA LYS A 23 33.53 -13.71 -3.83
C LYS A 23 33.94 -12.91 -2.62
N SER A 24 34.95 -13.39 -1.90
CA SER A 24 35.57 -12.65 -0.80
C SER A 24 36.67 -11.74 -1.32
N VAL A 25 36.76 -10.54 -0.76
CA VAL A 25 37.86 -9.61 -1.02
C VAL A 25 38.52 -9.26 0.29
N ASN A 26 39.83 -9.51 0.39
CA ASN A 26 40.64 -9.29 1.60
C ASN A 26 41.61 -8.12 1.42
N THR A 27 41.09 -6.97 0.98
CA THR A 27 41.84 -5.72 0.83
C THR A 27 40.97 -4.55 1.25
N PRO A 28 41.54 -3.38 1.60
CA PRO A 28 40.75 -2.21 1.96
C PRO A 28 39.71 -1.88 0.88
N ILE A 29 38.45 -1.84 1.29
CA ILE A 29 37.29 -1.47 0.49
C ILE A 29 36.57 -0.36 1.24
N THR A 30 36.16 0.66 0.49
CA THR A 30 35.24 1.68 0.99
C THR A 30 33.90 1.48 0.32
N VAL A 31 32.87 1.25 1.13
CA VAL A 31 31.47 1.22 0.70
C VAL A 31 30.87 2.59 0.96
N THR A 32 30.31 3.21 -0.07
CA THR A 32 29.59 4.48 0.04
C THR A 32 28.20 4.31 -0.57
N GLY A 33 27.17 4.90 0.03
CA GLY A 33 25.84 4.85 -0.54
C GLY A 33 24.98 6.03 -0.14
N LEU A 34 24.01 6.34 -0.99
CA LEU A 34 22.93 7.26 -0.70
C LEU A 34 21.69 6.48 -0.24
N ALA A 35 21.19 6.78 0.95
CA ALA A 35 19.88 6.30 1.41
C ALA A 35 18.81 7.39 1.17
N HIS A 36 17.82 7.09 0.33
CA HIS A 36 16.83 8.07 -0.14
C HIS A 36 15.47 7.40 -0.34
N GLU A 37 14.39 7.92 0.22
CA GLU A 37 13.01 7.51 -0.11
C GLU A 37 12.35 8.64 -0.90
N ARG A 38 11.62 9.56 -0.27
CA ARG A 38 11.21 10.83 -0.92
C ARG A 38 12.25 11.94 -0.84
N GLN A 39 13.10 11.87 0.16
CA GLN A 39 14.18 12.80 0.46
C GLN A 39 15.36 12.02 1.04
N PRO A 40 16.56 12.61 1.13
CA PRO A 40 17.68 11.96 1.80
C PRO A 40 17.33 11.56 3.23
N LEU A 41 17.62 10.31 3.60
CA LEU A 41 17.31 9.80 4.92
C LEU A 41 18.42 10.19 5.89
N SER A 42 18.26 11.32 6.60
CA SER A 42 19.27 11.80 7.55
C SER A 42 19.36 10.97 8.83
N ASN A 43 20.58 10.71 9.32
CA ASN A 43 20.85 10.00 10.59
C ASN A 43 20.13 8.64 10.71
N ALA A 44 19.86 8.02 9.57
CA ALA A 44 19.25 6.71 9.44
C ALA A 44 20.27 5.62 9.74
N GLN A 45 19.83 4.53 10.35
CA GLN A 45 20.68 3.39 10.66
C GLN A 45 20.82 2.51 9.42
N VAL A 46 22.05 2.35 8.95
CA VAL A 46 22.37 1.45 7.84
C VAL A 46 23.03 0.19 8.39
N THR A 47 22.63 -0.98 7.87
CA THR A 47 23.26 -2.27 8.14
C THR A 47 23.59 -2.96 6.82
N LEU A 48 24.86 -3.32 6.63
CA LEU A 48 25.32 -4.20 5.56
C LEU A 48 25.51 -5.59 6.13
N ILE A 49 24.94 -6.60 5.47
CA ILE A 49 25.12 -8.01 5.79
C ILE A 49 25.74 -8.65 4.55
N ASP A 50 26.91 -9.26 4.70
CA ASP A 50 27.58 -9.93 3.58
C ASP A 50 27.19 -11.41 3.51
N ALA A 51 27.63 -12.13 2.47
CA ALA A 51 27.25 -13.53 2.28
C ALA A 51 27.82 -14.52 3.31
N SER A 52 28.79 -14.09 4.10
CA SER A 52 29.31 -14.85 5.26
C SER A 52 28.50 -14.59 6.54
N GLY A 53 27.57 -13.63 6.51
CA GLY A 53 26.82 -13.17 7.68
C GLY A 53 27.52 -12.06 8.46
N LYS A 54 28.66 -11.55 7.97
CA LYS A 54 29.35 -10.42 8.61
C LYS A 54 28.50 -9.17 8.49
N GLN A 55 28.34 -8.46 9.61
CA GLN A 55 27.56 -7.23 9.68
C GLN A 55 28.45 -6.01 9.86
N LEU A 56 28.15 -4.96 9.10
CA LEU A 56 28.76 -3.64 9.25
C LEU A 56 27.63 -2.62 9.40
N LYS A 57 27.82 -1.64 10.28
CA LYS A 57 26.80 -0.63 10.59
C LYS A 57 27.37 0.77 10.39
N ALA A 58 26.54 1.67 9.89
CA ALA A 58 26.84 3.09 9.80
C ALA A 58 25.58 3.91 10.04
N LYS A 59 25.76 5.22 10.17
CA LYS A 59 24.67 6.19 10.08
C LYS A 59 24.87 7.06 8.86
N THR A 60 23.77 7.48 8.26
CA THR A 60 23.80 8.47 7.20
C THR A 60 24.04 9.87 7.78
N ASN A 61 24.70 10.73 7.02
CA ASN A 61 24.79 12.16 7.32
C ASN A 61 23.49 12.89 6.94
N ALA A 62 23.47 14.23 7.02
CA ALA A 62 22.30 15.04 6.67
C ALA A 62 21.86 14.91 5.20
N LEU A 63 22.78 14.53 4.31
CA LEU A 63 22.53 14.29 2.88
C LEU A 63 22.18 12.84 2.57
N GLY A 64 21.88 12.02 3.59
CA GLY A 64 21.55 10.60 3.39
C GLY A 64 22.75 9.72 3.00
N ILE A 65 23.97 10.27 2.98
CA ILE A 65 25.17 9.54 2.57
C ILE A 65 25.76 8.80 3.77
N TYR A 66 26.14 7.54 3.59
CA TYR A 66 26.92 6.77 4.55
C TYR A 66 28.20 6.22 3.93
N THR A 67 29.21 6.00 4.77
CA THR A 67 30.49 5.42 4.35
C THR A 67 30.93 4.37 5.37
N ILE A 68 31.38 3.20 4.89
CA ILE A 68 31.91 2.11 5.70
C ILE A 68 33.24 1.66 5.07
N SER A 69 34.31 1.66 5.87
CA SER A 69 35.59 1.08 5.47
C SER A 69 35.77 -0.30 6.11
N THR A 70 36.21 -1.27 5.33
CA THR A 70 36.47 -2.65 5.79
C THR A 70 37.54 -3.29 4.95
N ASN A 71 38.28 -4.23 5.53
CA ASN A 71 39.32 -4.99 4.82
C ASN A 71 38.79 -6.30 4.24
N GLU A 72 37.58 -6.71 4.63
CA GLU A 72 37.00 -8.00 4.27
C GLU A 72 35.50 -7.86 4.04
N LEU A 73 35.05 -8.29 2.87
CA LEU A 73 33.64 -8.44 2.48
C LEU A 73 33.47 -9.66 1.58
N THR A 74 32.37 -10.38 1.75
CA THR A 74 31.97 -11.49 0.89
C THR A 74 30.67 -11.15 0.16
N LEU A 75 30.71 -11.09 -1.17
CA LEU A 75 29.52 -10.88 -1.99
C LEU A 75 28.58 -12.10 -1.97
N PRO A 76 27.26 -11.89 -2.19
CA PRO A 76 26.58 -10.60 -2.27
C PRO A 76 26.40 -9.91 -0.92
N ILE A 77 26.17 -8.59 -0.95
CA ILE A 77 25.91 -7.75 0.22
C ILE A 77 24.45 -7.31 0.21
N LEU A 78 23.71 -7.65 1.26
CA LEU A 78 22.38 -7.13 1.55
C LEU A 78 22.52 -5.89 2.43
N ALA A 79 22.28 -4.72 1.85
CA ALA A 79 22.22 -3.46 2.56
C ALA A 79 20.78 -3.19 3.01
N SER A 80 20.59 -2.60 4.18
CA SER A 80 19.29 -2.17 4.69
C SER A 80 19.41 -0.84 5.42
N VAL A 81 18.35 -0.05 5.39
CA VAL A 81 18.25 1.21 6.14
C VAL A 81 16.95 1.27 6.93
N VAL A 82 17.04 1.79 8.14
CA VAL A 82 15.92 2.15 9.00
C VAL A 82 16.01 3.65 9.29
N SER A 83 14.99 4.42 8.89
CA SER A 83 14.95 5.86 9.14
C SER A 83 14.96 6.18 10.63
N GLN A 84 15.58 7.30 11.01
CA GLN A 84 15.48 7.82 12.37
C GLN A 84 14.01 8.11 12.75
N GLY A 85 13.65 7.82 14.00
CA GLY A 85 12.35 8.19 14.55
C GLY A 85 12.05 7.42 15.83
N LYS A 86 10.79 7.51 16.30
CA LYS A 86 10.28 6.70 17.42
C LYS A 86 9.87 5.28 17.01
N ALA A 87 9.65 5.08 15.72
CA ALA A 87 9.31 3.79 15.14
C ALA A 87 10.60 3.08 14.71
N GLU A 88 10.78 1.85 15.14
CA GLU A 88 11.99 1.05 14.84
C GLU A 88 11.66 -0.34 14.27
N ASP A 89 10.40 -0.79 14.40
CA ASP A 89 9.95 -2.10 13.95
C ASP A 89 9.56 -2.06 12.46
N CYS A 90 10.40 -2.66 11.62
CA CYS A 90 10.13 -2.80 10.19
C CYS A 90 9.29 -4.05 9.85
N ALA A 91 9.09 -4.96 10.79
CA ALA A 91 8.55 -6.30 10.56
C ALA A 91 7.03 -6.37 10.78
N ASN A 92 6.49 -5.66 11.77
CA ASN A 92 5.08 -5.77 12.16
C ASN A 92 4.21 -4.58 11.71
N ASN A 93 3.05 -4.87 11.13
CA ASN A 93 2.06 -3.83 10.77
C ASN A 93 1.11 -3.42 11.91
N SER A 94 1.15 -4.16 13.02
CA SER A 94 0.39 -3.82 14.25
C SER A 94 0.95 -2.61 15.00
N ARG A 95 2.15 -2.13 14.63
CA ARG A 95 2.82 -0.95 15.21
C ARG A 95 3.22 0.00 14.10
N LEU A 96 3.40 1.28 14.45
CA LEU A 96 3.90 2.27 13.50
C LEU A 96 5.28 1.85 12.99
N ARG A 97 5.44 1.74 11.67
CA ARG A 97 6.72 1.42 11.03
C ARG A 97 7.55 2.67 10.74
N PRO A 98 8.89 2.57 10.76
CA PRO A 98 9.77 3.54 10.11
C PRO A 98 9.80 3.35 8.59
N ILE A 99 10.50 4.22 7.87
CA ILE A 99 10.90 3.94 6.49
C ILE A 99 11.96 2.83 6.56
N CYS A 100 11.69 1.74 5.85
CA CYS A 100 12.58 0.58 5.78
C CYS A 100 12.80 0.22 4.31
N LEU A 101 14.05 0.21 3.88
CA LEU A 101 14.44 -0.11 2.51
C LEU A 101 15.61 -1.08 2.54
N ALA A 102 15.75 -1.87 1.48
CA ALA A 102 16.88 -2.77 1.27
C ALA A 102 17.49 -2.62 -0.12
N ALA A 103 18.73 -3.03 -0.28
CA ALA A 103 19.43 -3.13 -1.56
C ALA A 103 20.31 -4.38 -1.58
N LEU A 104 20.49 -4.97 -2.77
CA LEU A 104 21.41 -6.08 -2.96
C LEU A 104 22.53 -5.63 -3.89
N VAL A 105 23.77 -5.78 -3.44
CA VAL A 105 24.97 -5.50 -4.24
C VAL A 105 25.69 -6.82 -4.50
N ASN A 106 25.90 -7.15 -5.78
CA ASN A 106 26.41 -8.47 -6.20
C ASN A 106 27.76 -8.42 -6.93
N ASN A 107 28.36 -7.24 -7.06
CA ASN A 107 29.65 -7.04 -7.70
C ASN A 107 30.50 -6.05 -6.90
N ILE A 108 31.82 -6.15 -7.05
CA ILE A 108 32.77 -5.16 -6.53
C ILE A 108 33.55 -4.63 -7.74
N PRO A 109 33.55 -3.30 -7.99
CA PRO A 109 34.30 -2.72 -9.10
C PRO A 109 35.81 -2.80 -8.86
N ASP A 110 36.59 -2.79 -9.94
CA ASP A 110 38.06 -2.95 -9.88
C ASP A 110 38.77 -1.86 -9.05
N ASN A 111 38.18 -0.67 -8.98
CA ASN A 111 38.68 0.46 -8.19
C ASN A 111 38.43 0.32 -6.68
N LYS A 112 37.76 -0.75 -6.22
CA LYS A 112 37.45 -1.07 -4.82
C LYS A 112 36.64 -0.02 -4.05
N ASN A 113 36.06 0.96 -4.76
CA ASN A 113 35.09 1.91 -4.22
C ASN A 113 33.70 1.38 -4.56
N LEU A 114 33.08 0.72 -3.59
CA LEU A 114 31.79 0.09 -3.77
C LEU A 114 30.67 1.11 -3.55
N VAL A 115 29.78 1.24 -4.54
CA VAL A 115 28.52 1.98 -4.38
C VAL A 115 27.43 1.03 -3.88
N ALA A 116 26.70 1.43 -2.84
CA ALA A 116 25.61 0.65 -2.25
C ALA A 116 24.44 1.57 -1.87
N ASN A 117 23.76 2.16 -2.85
CA ASN A 117 22.59 3.00 -2.58
C ASN A 117 21.42 2.18 -2.04
N ILE A 118 20.54 2.84 -1.28
CA ILE A 118 19.34 2.23 -0.72
C ILE A 118 18.16 3.16 -0.99
N ASN A 119 17.26 2.75 -1.88
CA ASN A 119 16.15 3.57 -2.38
C ASN A 119 14.91 2.71 -2.75
N PRO A 120 13.76 3.31 -3.11
CA PRO A 120 12.55 2.55 -3.45
C PRO A 120 12.75 1.51 -4.55
N LEU A 121 13.59 1.80 -5.55
CA LEU A 121 13.87 0.85 -6.64
C LEU A 121 14.74 -0.31 -6.17
N THR A 122 15.72 -0.07 -5.29
CA THR A 122 16.50 -1.17 -4.71
C THR A 122 15.63 -2.06 -3.85
N ASP A 123 14.71 -1.48 -3.06
CA ASP A 123 13.81 -2.26 -2.20
C ASP A 123 12.85 -3.12 -3.02
N ARG A 124 12.39 -2.58 -4.15
CA ARG A 124 11.60 -3.32 -5.14
C ARG A 124 12.35 -4.54 -5.68
N VAL A 125 13.62 -4.38 -6.06
CA VAL A 125 14.48 -5.47 -6.56
C VAL A 125 14.71 -6.51 -5.48
N VAL A 126 15.06 -6.09 -4.25
CA VAL A 126 15.24 -7.02 -3.13
C VAL A 126 13.95 -7.77 -2.80
N SER A 127 12.79 -7.10 -2.88
CA SER A 127 11.50 -7.72 -2.66
C SER A 127 11.21 -8.86 -3.64
N ASP A 128 11.49 -8.69 -4.93
CA ASP A 128 11.30 -9.77 -5.92
C ASP A 128 12.20 -10.97 -5.64
N ILE A 129 13.46 -10.71 -5.32
CA ILE A 129 14.43 -11.77 -4.99
C ILE A 129 14.00 -12.49 -3.71
N ALA A 130 13.56 -11.76 -2.68
CA ALA A 130 13.09 -12.32 -1.42
C ALA A 130 11.89 -13.26 -1.62
N ILE A 131 10.91 -12.85 -2.43
CA ILE A 131 9.74 -13.68 -2.78
C ILE A 131 10.18 -14.94 -3.53
N GLY A 132 11.11 -14.82 -4.49
CA GLY A 132 11.71 -15.97 -5.18
C GLY A 132 12.35 -16.96 -4.21
N LYS A 133 12.98 -16.45 -3.14
CA LYS A 133 13.57 -17.21 -2.03
C LYS A 133 12.55 -17.67 -0.97
N LYS A 134 11.24 -17.53 -1.22
CA LYS A 134 10.13 -17.93 -0.34
C LYS A 134 10.01 -17.12 0.95
N PHE A 135 10.64 -15.96 1.03
CA PHE A 135 10.28 -14.97 2.04
C PHE A 135 8.96 -14.28 1.68
N ILE A 136 8.28 -13.75 2.69
CA ILE A 136 7.05 -12.97 2.49
C ILE A 136 7.34 -11.65 1.77
N GLY A 137 8.49 -11.05 2.07
CA GLY A 137 8.97 -9.80 1.50
C GLY A 137 10.43 -9.54 1.88
N PRO A 138 10.95 -8.35 1.56
CA PRO A 138 12.36 -8.04 1.79
C PRO A 138 12.72 -7.99 3.28
N GLN A 139 11.78 -7.62 4.17
CA GLN A 139 12.09 -7.48 5.59
C GLN A 139 12.48 -8.81 6.24
N GLN A 140 11.77 -9.90 5.94
CA GLN A 140 12.10 -11.21 6.50
C GLN A 140 13.49 -11.68 6.04
N TRP A 141 13.91 -11.28 4.84
CA TRP A 141 15.25 -11.60 4.37
C TRP A 141 16.31 -10.78 5.11
N VAL A 142 16.06 -9.50 5.33
CA VAL A 142 16.95 -8.65 6.16
C VAL A 142 17.06 -9.21 7.58
N ASP A 143 15.95 -9.57 8.20
CA ASP A 143 15.91 -10.07 9.59
C ASP A 143 16.52 -11.46 9.75
N SER A 144 16.65 -12.24 8.66
CA SER A 144 17.27 -13.57 8.72
C SER A 144 18.75 -13.52 9.04
N ASN A 145 19.40 -12.36 8.81
CA ASN A 145 20.85 -12.18 8.89
C ASN A 145 21.66 -13.12 7.99
N VAL A 146 21.00 -13.77 7.02
CA VAL A 146 21.60 -14.74 6.11
C VAL A 146 21.31 -14.31 4.66
N VAL A 147 22.34 -13.84 3.97
CA VAL A 147 22.23 -13.52 2.54
C VAL A 147 22.40 -14.80 1.71
N GLY A 148 23.49 -15.53 1.95
CA GLY A 148 23.90 -16.72 1.19
C GLY A 148 24.17 -16.42 -0.29
N ALA A 149 24.38 -17.47 -1.07
CA ALA A 149 24.44 -17.33 -2.53
C ALA A 149 23.07 -16.90 -3.07
N VAL A 150 23.08 -15.98 -4.03
CA VAL A 150 21.89 -15.54 -4.76
C VAL A 150 22.05 -15.93 -6.22
N ASP A 151 21.00 -16.54 -6.77
CA ASP A 151 20.96 -16.94 -8.17
C ASP A 151 21.05 -15.72 -9.09
N THR A 152 21.99 -15.76 -10.04
CA THR A 152 22.25 -14.63 -10.94
C THR A 152 21.04 -14.33 -11.83
N GLN A 153 20.31 -15.37 -12.22
CA GLN A 153 19.12 -15.23 -13.05
C GLN A 153 17.99 -14.51 -12.30
N SER A 154 17.82 -14.81 -11.01
CA SER A 154 16.85 -14.13 -10.13
C SER A 154 17.16 -12.64 -9.99
N ILE A 155 18.43 -12.26 -9.85
CA ILE A 155 18.85 -10.85 -9.82
C ILE A 155 18.53 -10.16 -11.16
N LYS A 156 18.90 -10.79 -12.28
CA LYS A 156 18.63 -10.26 -13.63
C LYS A 156 17.14 -10.07 -13.88
N GLN A 157 16.30 -11.03 -13.46
CA GLN A 157 14.84 -10.96 -13.60
C GLN A 157 14.24 -9.83 -12.76
N ALA A 158 14.66 -9.69 -11.50
CA ALA A 158 14.20 -8.60 -10.64
C ALA A 158 14.59 -7.21 -11.18
N LEU A 159 15.83 -7.07 -11.66
CA LEU A 159 16.29 -5.83 -12.30
C LEU A 159 15.52 -5.55 -13.60
N ALA A 160 15.30 -6.55 -14.44
CA ALA A 160 14.53 -6.40 -15.68
C ALA A 160 13.08 -5.95 -15.38
N SER A 161 12.39 -6.62 -14.45
CA SER A 161 11.02 -6.24 -14.06
C SER A 161 10.95 -4.81 -13.51
N MET A 162 11.93 -4.39 -12.71
CA MET A 162 12.01 -3.01 -12.24
C MET A 162 12.23 -2.05 -13.41
N ARG A 163 13.17 -2.33 -14.32
CA ARG A 163 13.44 -1.47 -15.49
C ARG A 163 12.24 -1.37 -16.41
N ASP A 164 11.47 -2.43 -16.61
CA ASP A 164 10.25 -2.40 -17.43
C ASP A 164 9.24 -1.37 -16.90
N GLY A 165 9.11 -1.22 -15.58
CA GLY A 165 8.25 -0.24 -14.95
C GLY A 165 8.79 1.20 -14.99
N PHE A 166 10.09 1.41 -15.22
CA PHE A 166 10.75 2.72 -15.04
C PHE A 166 11.56 3.18 -16.26
N SER A 167 11.62 2.42 -17.35
CA SER A 167 12.53 2.65 -18.47
C SER A 167 12.42 4.05 -19.08
N ALA A 168 11.20 4.51 -19.35
CA ALA A 168 10.95 5.84 -19.89
C ALA A 168 11.38 6.96 -18.92
N ALA A 169 11.08 6.80 -17.62
CA ALA A 169 11.47 7.75 -16.59
C ALA A 169 12.99 7.79 -16.39
N LEU A 170 13.67 6.65 -16.39
CA LEU A 170 15.12 6.55 -16.29
C LEU A 170 15.81 7.22 -17.50
N THR A 171 15.30 6.98 -18.70
CA THR A 171 15.80 7.63 -19.93
C THR A 171 15.64 9.16 -19.82
N THR A 172 14.46 9.62 -19.38
CA THR A 172 14.19 11.05 -19.17
C THR A 172 15.08 11.67 -18.09
N ALA A 173 15.45 10.89 -17.06
CA ALA A 173 16.41 11.27 -16.02
C ALA A 173 17.89 11.15 -16.47
N GLY A 174 18.15 10.94 -17.76
CA GLY A 174 19.51 10.94 -18.32
C GLY A 174 20.28 9.62 -18.18
N VAL A 175 19.61 8.51 -17.83
CA VAL A 175 20.24 7.19 -17.83
C VAL A 175 20.42 6.72 -19.27
N ILE A 176 21.67 6.71 -19.75
CA ILE A 176 22.01 6.36 -21.14
C ILE A 176 21.76 4.87 -21.43
N ASN A 177 22.19 3.98 -20.54
CA ASN A 177 22.03 2.53 -20.72
C ASN A 177 21.08 1.94 -19.65
N VAL A 178 19.78 2.06 -19.88
CA VAL A 178 18.75 1.53 -18.96
C VAL A 178 18.87 0.01 -18.79
N ALA A 179 19.32 -0.72 -19.81
CA ALA A 179 19.48 -2.17 -19.73
C ALA A 179 20.59 -2.61 -18.77
N GLU A 180 21.51 -1.72 -18.41
CA GLU A 180 22.58 -1.95 -17.42
C GLU A 180 22.34 -1.20 -16.10
N PHE A 181 21.32 -0.34 -16.03
CA PHE A 181 21.04 0.45 -14.84
C PHE A 181 20.73 -0.42 -13.61
N ASP A 182 21.56 -0.33 -12.58
CA ASP A 182 21.32 -0.96 -11.28
C ASP A 182 21.20 0.14 -10.22
N PRO A 183 20.01 0.33 -9.60
CA PRO A 183 19.80 1.40 -8.64
C PRO A 183 20.67 1.26 -7.38
N ALA A 184 21.21 0.07 -7.08
CA ALA A 184 22.08 -0.14 -5.92
C ALA A 184 23.52 0.31 -6.17
N THR A 185 24.00 0.24 -7.42
CA THR A 185 25.42 0.52 -7.76
C THR A 185 25.60 1.73 -8.68
N PHE A 186 24.52 2.30 -9.23
CA PHE A 186 24.57 3.50 -10.05
C PHE A 186 25.14 4.69 -9.26
N ALA A 187 26.13 5.37 -9.82
CA ALA A 187 26.73 6.54 -9.18
C ALA A 187 25.70 7.67 -9.07
N MET A 188 25.32 8.03 -7.85
CA MET A 188 24.35 9.09 -7.58
C MET A 188 24.68 9.86 -6.31
N THR A 189 24.23 11.11 -6.31
CA THR A 189 24.15 12.04 -5.18
C THR A 189 22.69 12.46 -5.04
N ASP A 190 22.35 13.20 -3.98
CA ASP A 190 20.99 13.72 -3.79
C ASP A 190 20.51 14.62 -4.93
N THR A 191 21.43 15.26 -5.66
CA THR A 191 21.12 16.12 -6.82
C THR A 191 21.18 15.41 -8.17
N THR A 192 21.46 14.11 -8.22
CA THR A 192 21.50 13.38 -9.49
C THR A 192 20.08 13.25 -10.05
N PRO A 193 19.79 13.52 -11.34
CA PRO A 193 18.42 13.58 -11.86
C PRO A 193 17.54 12.34 -11.57
N VAL A 194 18.13 11.16 -11.43
CA VAL A 194 17.41 9.93 -11.05
C VAL A 194 16.73 10.02 -9.66
N THR A 195 17.21 10.87 -8.74
CA THR A 195 16.62 11.03 -7.40
C THR A 195 15.25 11.72 -7.43
N GLU A 196 14.96 12.46 -8.51
CA GLU A 196 13.63 13.04 -8.74
C GLU A 196 12.56 11.94 -8.84
N ILE A 197 12.89 10.81 -9.47
CA ILE A 197 11.99 9.65 -9.56
C ILE A 197 11.61 9.22 -8.13
N PHE A 198 12.57 9.11 -7.21
CA PHE A 198 12.30 8.68 -5.84
C PHE A 198 11.41 9.68 -5.08
N SER A 199 11.55 10.97 -5.40
CA SER A 199 10.79 12.07 -4.80
C SER A 199 9.32 12.12 -5.26
N LEU A 200 9.05 11.55 -6.44
CA LEU A 200 7.72 11.51 -7.08
C LEU A 200 7.04 10.14 -6.96
N LEU A 201 7.60 9.24 -6.14
CA LEU A 201 7.07 7.93 -5.85
C LEU A 201 6.59 7.84 -4.41
N HIS A 202 5.56 7.02 -4.20
CA HIS A 202 5.28 6.49 -2.87
C HIS A 202 5.88 5.10 -2.74
N HIS A 203 6.71 4.94 -1.72
CA HIS A 203 7.22 3.64 -1.30
C HIS A 203 6.43 3.13 -0.11
N ASN A 204 6.06 1.86 -0.16
CA ASN A 204 5.63 1.15 1.04
C ASN A 204 5.90 -0.34 0.91
N ARG A 205 5.78 -1.07 2.01
CA ARG A 205 5.71 -2.53 2.01
C ARG A 205 4.32 -2.97 2.43
N ASN A 206 3.74 -3.94 1.73
CA ASN A 206 2.42 -4.49 2.02
C ASN A 206 2.44 -5.30 3.34
N TYR A 207 1.44 -6.14 3.58
CA TYR A 207 1.50 -7.21 4.58
C TYR A 207 1.01 -8.53 4.01
N ASP A 208 1.38 -9.61 4.68
CA ASP A 208 0.84 -10.94 4.46
C ASP A 208 -0.46 -11.14 5.24
N ASN A 209 -1.51 -11.59 4.55
CA ASN A 209 -2.85 -11.69 5.14
C ASN A 209 -2.95 -12.72 6.29
N ASN A 210 -2.06 -13.71 6.34
CA ASN A 210 -2.16 -14.84 7.26
C ASN A 210 -1.30 -14.65 8.53
N SER A 211 -0.23 -13.86 8.45
CA SER A 211 0.65 -13.53 9.58
C SER A 211 0.55 -12.07 10.02
N GLY A 212 0.14 -11.19 9.10
CA GLY A 212 0.19 -9.73 9.23
C GLY A 212 1.61 -9.15 9.29
N SER A 213 2.61 -9.97 8.96
CA SER A 213 3.99 -9.50 8.82
C SER A 213 4.11 -8.60 7.59
N THR A 214 5.07 -7.69 7.61
CA THR A 214 5.40 -6.84 6.47
C THR A 214 5.70 -7.68 5.24
N GLY A 215 5.09 -7.36 4.11
CA GLY A 215 5.18 -8.12 2.88
C GLY A 215 6.01 -7.45 1.80
N HIS A 216 5.70 -7.81 0.55
CA HIS A 216 6.34 -7.28 -0.64
C HIS A 216 6.29 -5.75 -0.74
N THR A 217 7.28 -5.17 -1.40
CA THR A 217 7.33 -3.75 -1.72
C THR A 217 6.26 -3.38 -2.74
N SER A 218 5.54 -2.29 -2.46
CA SER A 218 4.56 -1.67 -3.33
C SER A 218 5.07 -0.28 -3.70
N LEU A 219 5.12 0.00 -5.00
CA LEU A 219 5.40 1.34 -5.51
C LEU A 219 4.15 1.89 -6.19
N THR A 220 3.79 3.12 -5.85
CA THR A 220 2.76 3.85 -6.57
C THR A 220 3.32 5.18 -7.04
N ASP A 221 2.72 5.75 -8.08
CA ASP A 221 3.02 7.13 -8.43
C ASP A 221 2.38 8.11 -7.43
N PHE A 222 2.56 9.40 -7.69
CA PHE A 222 2.10 10.49 -6.84
C PHE A 222 0.56 10.53 -6.65
N SER A 223 -0.20 9.96 -7.58
CA SER A 223 -1.65 9.81 -7.50
C SER A 223 -2.08 8.44 -6.95
N PHE A 224 -1.17 7.73 -6.28
CA PHE A 224 -1.39 6.41 -5.68
C PHE A 224 -1.74 5.29 -6.68
N ARG A 225 -1.50 5.48 -8.00
CA ARG A 225 -1.69 4.40 -8.98
C ARG A 225 -0.56 3.38 -8.87
N PRO A 226 -0.86 2.07 -8.81
CA PRO A 226 0.17 1.03 -8.74
C PRO A 226 1.08 1.02 -9.97
N ILE A 227 2.40 1.09 -9.76
CA ILE A 227 3.38 1.01 -10.86
C ILE A 227 3.86 -0.42 -11.03
N THR A 228 4.33 -1.01 -9.93
CA THR A 228 4.87 -2.37 -9.90
C THR A 228 4.25 -3.15 -8.74
N GLY A 229 3.80 -4.37 -9.01
CA GLY A 229 3.59 -5.38 -7.96
C GLY A 229 2.16 -5.59 -7.48
N LEU A 230 1.43 -6.46 -8.20
CA LEU A 230 0.43 -7.35 -7.58
C LEU A 230 0.52 -8.78 -8.12
N MET A 231 0.93 -8.95 -9.38
CA MET A 231 1.16 -10.24 -10.02
C MET A 231 2.46 -10.20 -10.83
N PRO A 232 3.18 -11.33 -10.99
CA PRO A 232 4.37 -11.40 -11.86
C PRO A 232 4.07 -11.12 -13.35
N ASN A 233 2.81 -11.30 -13.76
CA ASN A 233 2.35 -11.21 -15.14
C ASN A 233 1.08 -10.32 -15.20
N GLY A 234 1.05 -9.29 -16.05
CA GLY A 234 -0.13 -8.42 -16.25
C GLY A 234 0.22 -7.02 -16.75
N ALA A 235 -0.80 -6.21 -17.10
CA ALA A 235 -0.60 -4.82 -17.50
C ALA A 235 -0.23 -3.96 -16.28
N TYR A 236 1.05 -3.61 -16.17
CA TYR A 236 1.56 -2.59 -15.25
C TYR A 236 1.26 -1.19 -15.82
N GLU A 237 0.96 -0.21 -14.96
CA GLU A 237 1.11 1.19 -15.38
C GLU A 237 2.58 1.58 -15.15
N ALA A 238 3.36 1.67 -16.22
CA ALA A 238 4.73 2.16 -16.10
C ALA A 238 4.75 3.57 -15.48
N PHE A 239 5.81 3.88 -14.74
CA PHE A 239 5.97 5.19 -14.12
C PHE A 239 6.16 6.25 -15.20
N ASP A 240 5.17 7.12 -15.32
CA ASP A 240 5.22 8.29 -16.18
C ASP A 240 5.72 9.49 -15.38
N LEU A 241 6.99 9.85 -15.60
CA LEU A 241 7.65 10.95 -14.91
C LEU A 241 7.00 12.30 -15.24
N GLN A 242 6.53 12.52 -16.47
CA GLN A 242 5.91 13.79 -16.84
C GLN A 242 4.56 13.93 -16.16
N ARG A 243 3.74 12.88 -16.18
CA ARG A 243 2.47 12.83 -15.45
C ARG A 243 2.68 13.05 -13.96
N ALA A 244 3.66 12.38 -13.35
CA ALA A 244 3.97 12.57 -11.93
C ALA A 244 4.41 14.00 -11.60
N ARG A 245 5.22 14.63 -12.47
CA ARG A 245 5.57 16.07 -12.34
C ARG A 245 4.34 16.96 -12.44
N ASP A 246 3.43 16.68 -13.37
CA ASP A 246 2.22 17.47 -13.59
C ASP A 246 1.26 17.34 -12.40
N GLU A 247 1.08 16.15 -11.86
CA GLU A 247 0.28 15.88 -10.68
C GLU A 247 0.88 16.51 -9.42
N HIS A 248 2.21 16.40 -9.24
CA HIS A 248 2.92 17.08 -8.17
C HIS A 248 2.76 18.60 -8.24
N ARG A 249 2.83 19.20 -9.44
CA ARG A 249 2.55 20.64 -9.60
C ARG A 249 1.10 20.97 -9.27
N LYS A 250 0.13 20.22 -9.80
CA LYS A 250 -1.30 20.43 -9.51
C LYS A 250 -1.60 20.38 -8.01
N VAL A 251 -1.05 19.40 -7.29
CA VAL A 251 -1.24 19.30 -5.84
C VAL A 251 -0.60 20.47 -5.08
N ASN A 252 0.56 20.94 -5.51
CA ASN A 252 1.23 22.08 -4.86
C ASN A 252 0.58 23.43 -5.18
N ASP A 253 0.03 23.58 -6.39
CA ASP A 253 -0.61 24.79 -6.88
C ASP A 253 -2.12 24.83 -6.54
N ALA A 254 -2.69 23.72 -6.06
CA ALA A 254 -4.09 23.63 -5.69
C ALA A 254 -4.44 24.63 -4.58
N LYS A 255 -5.54 25.36 -4.77
CA LYS A 255 -6.08 26.28 -3.75
C LYS A 255 -6.56 25.51 -2.53
N THR A 256 -7.15 24.34 -2.75
CA THR A 256 -7.67 23.48 -1.70
C THR A 256 -7.48 22.03 -2.12
N ARG A 257 -6.89 21.22 -1.26
CA ARG A 257 -6.75 19.78 -1.48
C ARG A 257 -7.78 19.01 -0.65
N ILE A 258 -8.24 17.89 -1.20
CA ILE A 258 -9.09 16.93 -0.50
C ILE A 258 -8.35 15.60 -0.43
N PHE A 259 -7.91 15.22 0.76
CA PHE A 259 -7.25 13.95 1.03
C PHE A 259 -8.29 12.90 1.43
N ILE A 260 -8.36 11.78 0.70
CA ILE A 260 -9.22 10.66 1.04
C ILE A 260 -8.38 9.58 1.74
N VAL A 261 -8.71 9.34 3.00
CA VAL A 261 -8.12 8.33 3.87
C VAL A 261 -9.16 7.23 4.07
N GLY A 262 -8.89 6.04 3.54
CA GLY A 262 -9.88 4.97 3.56
C GLY A 262 -9.38 3.63 3.06
N ASP A 263 -10.35 2.76 2.79
CA ASP A 263 -10.12 1.35 2.45
C ASP A 263 -10.31 1.03 0.95
N SER A 264 -10.62 -0.22 0.64
CA SER A 264 -10.78 -0.71 -0.74
C SER A 264 -11.93 -0.05 -1.50
N THR A 265 -12.92 0.51 -0.82
CA THR A 265 -14.13 1.07 -1.46
C THR A 265 -13.90 2.46 -2.03
N SER A 266 -12.90 3.20 -1.52
CA SER A 266 -12.46 4.49 -2.04
C SER A 266 -11.13 4.45 -2.81
N ALA A 267 -10.41 3.32 -2.79
CA ALA A 267 -9.06 3.20 -3.37
C ALA A 267 -8.99 3.35 -4.90
N VAL A 268 -7.80 3.74 -5.37
CA VAL A 268 -7.41 3.69 -6.79
C VAL A 268 -6.99 2.27 -7.16
N TYR A 269 -7.52 1.74 -8.27
CA TYR A 269 -7.18 0.41 -8.80
C TYR A 269 -6.40 0.49 -10.11
N GLU A 270 -5.58 -0.53 -10.34
CA GLU A 270 -4.81 -0.73 -11.56
C GLU A 270 -5.69 -1.07 -12.78
N GLN A 271 -5.22 -0.71 -13.99
CA GLN A 271 -5.92 -1.01 -15.25
C GLN A 271 -6.24 -2.50 -15.42
N LEU A 272 -5.38 -3.40 -14.93
CA LEU A 272 -5.59 -4.84 -15.02
C LEU A 272 -6.92 -5.29 -14.37
N ARG A 273 -7.41 -4.55 -13.38
CA ARG A 273 -8.69 -4.83 -12.71
C ARG A 273 -9.85 -4.00 -13.27
N TYR A 274 -9.66 -3.22 -14.32
CA TYR A 274 -10.76 -2.46 -14.91
C TYR A 274 -11.93 -3.41 -15.28
N PRO A 275 -13.20 -3.09 -14.95
CA PRO A 275 -13.70 -1.81 -14.49
C PRO A 275 -13.80 -1.66 -12.97
N ARG A 276 -13.14 -2.47 -12.13
CA ARG A 276 -13.11 -2.23 -10.68
C ARG A 276 -12.56 -0.84 -10.37
N MET A 277 -13.28 -0.10 -9.54
CA MET A 277 -12.97 1.29 -9.23
C MET A 277 -13.46 1.62 -7.82
N GLY A 278 -12.70 2.40 -7.05
CA GLY A 278 -13.18 2.97 -5.80
C GLY A 278 -13.88 4.31 -6.04
N TRP A 279 -14.83 4.68 -5.19
CA TRP A 279 -15.56 5.94 -5.34
C TRP A 279 -14.63 7.16 -5.29
N GLY A 280 -13.54 7.10 -4.51
CA GLY A 280 -12.53 8.15 -4.44
C GLY A 280 -11.86 8.41 -5.78
N GLN A 281 -11.57 7.35 -6.55
CA GLN A 281 -11.02 7.45 -7.92
C GLN A 281 -11.98 8.16 -8.88
N ALA A 282 -13.29 8.07 -8.67
CA ALA A 282 -14.31 8.77 -9.44
C ALA A 282 -14.64 10.17 -8.90
N PHE A 283 -14.25 10.47 -7.65
CA PHE A 283 -14.74 11.65 -6.92
C PHE A 283 -14.22 12.98 -7.47
N ALA A 284 -13.00 13.01 -8.02
CA ALA A 284 -12.44 14.22 -8.64
C ALA A 284 -13.36 14.79 -9.74
N ALA A 285 -14.07 13.92 -10.47
CA ALA A 285 -14.99 14.33 -11.54
C ALA A 285 -16.27 15.03 -11.04
N GLN A 286 -16.51 15.07 -9.72
CA GLN A 286 -17.65 15.79 -9.13
C GLN A 286 -17.40 17.29 -8.96
N PHE A 287 -16.16 17.75 -9.20
CA PHE A 287 -15.79 19.16 -9.16
C PHE A 287 -15.72 19.75 -10.57
N LYS A 288 -16.01 21.04 -10.66
CA LYS A 288 -15.86 21.81 -11.90
C LYS A 288 -14.40 21.79 -12.35
N PRO A 289 -14.14 21.70 -13.67
CA PRO A 289 -12.81 21.96 -14.21
C PRO A 289 -12.29 23.32 -13.72
N ASP A 290 -11.00 23.40 -13.43
CA ASP A 290 -10.31 24.62 -12.98
C ASP A 290 -10.85 25.26 -11.68
N SER A 291 -11.60 24.48 -10.87
CA SER A 291 -12.10 24.93 -9.56
C SER A 291 -11.00 25.25 -8.53
N GLY A 292 -9.77 24.82 -8.78
CA GLY A 292 -8.65 24.89 -7.83
C GLY A 292 -8.72 23.81 -6.73
N ILE A 293 -9.64 22.84 -6.86
CA ILE A 293 -9.72 21.65 -6.01
C ILE A 293 -8.89 20.53 -6.63
N GLU A 294 -8.03 19.91 -5.82
CA GLU A 294 -7.31 18.69 -6.18
C GLU A 294 -7.66 17.57 -5.18
N VAL A 295 -7.99 16.37 -5.70
CA VAL A 295 -8.41 15.23 -4.88
C VAL A 295 -7.29 14.20 -4.84
N ILE A 296 -6.75 13.96 -3.65
CA ILE A 296 -5.67 13.00 -3.41
C ILE A 296 -6.25 11.75 -2.75
N VAL A 297 -6.32 10.66 -3.52
CA VAL A 297 -6.95 9.41 -3.10
C VAL A 297 -5.90 8.43 -2.60
N GLY A 298 -5.47 8.56 -1.35
CA GLY A 298 -4.51 7.62 -0.79
C GLY A 298 -5.11 6.41 -0.07
N SER A 299 -6.43 6.23 -0.15
CA SER A 299 -7.13 5.02 0.27
C SER A 299 -6.49 3.74 -0.30
N ARG A 300 -6.44 2.68 0.50
CA ARG A 300 -5.75 1.45 0.12
C ARG A 300 -6.58 0.20 0.43
N ALA A 301 -6.63 -0.70 -0.56
CA ALA A 301 -7.38 -1.94 -0.42
C ALA A 301 -6.86 -2.83 0.72
N GLY A 302 -7.80 -3.38 1.50
CA GLY A 302 -7.53 -4.28 2.62
C GLY A 302 -7.14 -3.60 3.93
N ARG A 303 -7.07 -2.27 3.99
CA ARG A 303 -6.63 -1.56 5.20
C ARG A 303 -7.81 -1.17 6.09
N SER A 304 -7.63 -1.30 7.39
CA SER A 304 -8.41 -0.69 8.46
C SER A 304 -7.87 0.69 8.81
N SER A 305 -8.58 1.42 9.67
CA SER A 305 -8.12 2.71 10.18
C SER A 305 -6.77 2.60 10.91
N ARG A 306 -6.48 1.47 11.56
CA ARG A 306 -5.24 1.28 12.32
C ARG A 306 -4.06 0.91 11.45
N ASP A 307 -4.17 -0.13 10.63
CA ASP A 307 -3.01 -0.61 9.85
C ASP A 307 -2.67 0.35 8.69
N PHE A 308 -3.63 1.16 8.22
CA PHE A 308 -3.36 2.23 7.28
C PHE A 308 -2.35 3.24 7.84
N TYR A 309 -2.52 3.66 9.09
CA TYR A 309 -1.58 4.53 9.79
C TYR A 309 -0.27 3.81 10.11
N ASN A 310 -0.37 2.66 10.79
CA ASN A 310 0.79 1.93 11.29
C ASN A 310 1.69 1.43 10.15
N GLY A 311 1.07 0.99 9.06
CA GLY A 311 1.72 0.60 7.81
C GLY A 311 2.25 1.77 7.00
N ARG A 312 2.16 3.03 7.47
CA ARG A 312 2.65 4.25 6.81
C ARG A 312 1.94 4.66 5.52
N TRP A 313 0.77 4.13 5.20
CA TRP A 313 0.03 4.60 4.03
C TRP A 313 -0.37 6.07 4.17
N PHE A 314 -0.81 6.48 5.37
CA PHE A 314 -1.10 7.89 5.65
C PHE A 314 0.14 8.79 5.53
N ALA A 315 1.32 8.31 5.93
CA ALA A 315 2.57 9.08 5.87
C ALA A 315 2.98 9.47 4.43
N GLN A 316 2.43 8.76 3.43
CA GLN A 316 2.65 9.06 2.01
C GLN A 316 1.86 10.29 1.53
N MET A 317 0.88 10.79 2.29
CA MET A 317 0.16 12.03 1.97
C MET A 317 0.20 13.09 3.07
N ASP A 318 0.43 12.69 4.33
CA ASP A 318 0.36 13.56 5.51
C ASP A 318 1.22 14.83 5.36
N TYR A 319 2.41 14.70 4.78
CA TYR A 319 3.33 15.84 4.58
C TYR A 319 2.82 16.90 3.58
N LEU A 320 1.84 16.57 2.74
CA LEU A 320 1.23 17.46 1.76
C LEU A 320 0.06 18.27 2.35
N ILE A 321 -0.47 17.86 3.50
CA ILE A 321 -1.62 18.51 4.13
C ILE A 321 -1.19 19.86 4.69
N GLN A 322 -1.90 20.92 4.31
CA GLN A 322 -1.73 22.28 4.79
C GLN A 322 -3.06 22.87 5.31
N ALA A 323 -2.99 24.08 5.85
CA ALA A 323 -4.16 24.77 6.38
C ALA A 323 -5.21 25.06 5.29
N GLY A 324 -6.48 24.81 5.61
CA GLY A 324 -7.61 24.99 4.68
C GLY A 324 -7.91 23.79 3.78
N ASP A 325 -7.07 22.76 3.77
CA ASP A 325 -7.37 21.50 3.09
C ASP A 325 -8.47 20.71 3.81
N TYR A 326 -8.98 19.66 3.17
CA TYR A 326 -9.91 18.71 3.77
C TYR A 326 -9.29 17.32 3.90
N VAL A 327 -9.59 16.63 5.00
CA VAL A 327 -9.22 15.23 5.21
C VAL A 327 -10.49 14.41 5.39
N PHE A 328 -10.86 13.65 4.36
CA PHE A 328 -12.03 12.78 4.33
C PHE A 328 -11.66 11.41 4.88
N ILE A 329 -12.26 11.03 6.01
CA ILE A 329 -11.93 9.80 6.76
C ILE A 329 -13.05 8.78 6.55
N ASN A 330 -12.78 7.74 5.73
CA ASN A 330 -13.73 6.72 5.32
C ASN A 330 -13.19 5.30 5.57
N HIS A 331 -13.21 4.87 6.83
CA HIS A 331 -12.83 3.53 7.29
C HIS A 331 -13.99 2.82 8.00
N GLY A 332 -13.85 1.52 8.23
CA GLY A 332 -14.80 0.68 8.96
C GLY A 332 -14.96 -0.73 8.37
N HIS A 333 -14.73 -0.92 7.05
CA HIS A 333 -14.94 -2.24 6.43
C HIS A 333 -14.00 -3.32 6.96
N ASN A 334 -12.75 -2.96 7.23
CA ASN A 334 -11.70 -3.91 7.66
C ASN A 334 -11.45 -3.87 9.18
N ASP A 335 -11.86 -2.78 9.83
CA ASP A 335 -11.80 -2.58 11.28
C ASP A 335 -12.62 -3.63 12.04
N GLN A 336 -13.72 -4.11 11.45
CA GLN A 336 -14.57 -5.18 11.98
C GLN A 336 -13.98 -6.59 11.96
N ASN A 337 -12.77 -6.80 11.39
CA ASN A 337 -12.14 -8.11 11.34
C ASN A 337 -11.53 -8.50 12.70
N CYS A 338 -12.39 -8.66 13.70
CA CYS A 338 -12.05 -8.89 15.11
C CYS A 338 -12.37 -10.30 15.62
N ASP A 339 -12.71 -11.23 14.72
CA ASP A 339 -12.99 -12.62 15.06
C ASP A 339 -11.69 -13.45 15.10
N SER A 340 -11.20 -13.74 16.31
CA SER A 340 -9.97 -14.52 16.48
C SER A 340 -10.09 -15.96 15.99
N ASN A 341 -11.31 -16.50 15.92
CA ASN A 341 -11.56 -17.91 15.60
C ASN A 341 -11.68 -18.17 14.10
N LYS A 342 -11.70 -17.11 13.28
CA LYS A 342 -11.71 -17.24 11.82
C LYS A 342 -10.47 -18.00 11.35
N ALA A 343 -10.66 -19.12 10.66
CA ALA A 343 -9.58 -19.97 10.19
C ALA A 343 -8.56 -19.20 9.32
N LEU A 344 -7.28 -19.54 9.48
CA LEU A 344 -6.10 -18.95 8.83
C LEU A 344 -5.81 -17.49 9.19
N ARG A 345 -6.82 -16.61 9.17
CA ARG A 345 -6.62 -15.16 9.25
C ARG A 345 -7.03 -14.54 10.58
N GLY A 346 -7.87 -15.17 11.39
CA GLY A 346 -8.49 -14.54 12.57
C GLY A 346 -7.49 -13.88 13.52
N LEU A 347 -6.46 -14.64 13.93
CA LEU A 347 -5.40 -14.11 14.80
C LEU A 347 -4.61 -12.96 14.16
N ALA A 348 -4.29 -13.05 12.87
CA ALA A 348 -3.58 -12.00 12.14
C ALA A 348 -4.45 -10.75 11.93
N ASP A 349 -5.72 -10.92 11.57
CA ASP A 349 -6.67 -9.84 11.40
C ASP A 349 -6.88 -9.10 12.75
N VAL A 350 -7.05 -9.82 13.87
CA VAL A 350 -7.13 -9.21 15.21
C VAL A 350 -5.87 -8.41 15.55
N LYS A 351 -4.70 -9.01 15.35
CA LYS A 351 -3.41 -8.38 15.65
C LYS A 351 -3.17 -7.12 14.80
N ASN A 352 -3.60 -7.10 13.54
CA ASN A 352 -3.17 -6.06 12.59
C ASN A 352 -4.28 -5.09 12.19
N LEU A 353 -5.47 -5.59 11.84
CA LEU A 353 -6.57 -4.80 11.30
C LEU A 353 -7.59 -4.37 12.36
N CYS A 354 -8.02 -5.29 13.21
CA CYS A 354 -9.16 -5.13 14.11
C CYS A 354 -9.09 -3.87 14.98
N THR A 355 -10.13 -3.06 15.00
CA THR A 355 -10.29 -2.04 16.05
C THR A 355 -11.70 -2.11 16.60
N TYR A 356 -11.88 -2.14 17.92
CA TYR A 356 -13.18 -2.36 18.53
C TYR A 356 -14.07 -1.11 18.48
N PRO A 357 -15.35 -1.26 18.13
CA PRO A 357 -16.30 -0.15 18.10
C PRO A 357 -16.59 0.35 19.52
N ASN A 358 -17.31 1.45 19.62
CA ASN A 358 -17.86 1.89 20.89
C ASN A 358 -19.00 0.95 21.34
N SER A 359 -19.16 0.88 22.66
CA SER A 359 -20.32 0.27 23.30
C SER A 359 -21.62 0.99 22.92
N THR A 360 -22.77 0.37 23.19
CA THR A 360 -24.09 0.98 22.99
C THR A 360 -24.31 2.27 23.79
N ALA A 361 -23.53 2.48 24.86
CA ALA A 361 -23.52 3.74 25.63
C ALA A 361 -22.58 4.80 25.04
N GLY A 362 -22.03 4.59 23.84
CA GLY A 362 -21.11 5.50 23.17
C GLY A 362 -19.69 5.53 23.76
N LYS A 363 -19.35 4.63 24.68
CA LYS A 363 -18.01 4.59 25.29
C LYS A 363 -17.03 3.74 24.46
N PRO A 364 -15.78 4.19 24.25
CA PRO A 364 -14.72 3.38 23.65
C PRO A 364 -14.56 2.01 24.30
N GLN A 365 -14.34 0.99 23.46
CA GLN A 365 -13.99 -0.36 23.90
C GLN A 365 -12.59 -0.74 23.41
N PHE A 366 -11.81 -1.39 24.27
CA PHE A 366 -10.48 -1.92 23.99
C PHE A 366 -10.02 -2.81 25.16
N PRO A 367 -9.10 -3.76 24.94
CA PRO A 367 -8.49 -4.53 26.02
C PRO A 367 -7.73 -3.62 26.99
N PRO A 368 -7.58 -3.98 28.28
CA PRO A 368 -6.77 -3.21 29.23
C PRO A 368 -5.41 -2.83 28.65
N ASP A 369 -4.98 -1.58 28.87
CA ASP A 369 -3.70 -1.02 28.41
C ASP A 369 -3.47 -0.98 26.89
N HIS A 370 -4.51 -1.24 26.09
CA HIS A 370 -4.45 -1.26 24.62
C HIS A 370 -5.41 -0.27 23.93
N PRO A 371 -5.39 1.03 24.27
CA PRO A 371 -6.29 2.02 23.68
C PRO A 371 -6.15 2.17 22.15
N GLU A 372 -4.99 1.80 21.59
CA GLU A 372 -4.74 1.77 20.15
C GLU A 372 -5.62 0.76 19.39
N LEU A 373 -6.23 -0.19 20.10
CA LEU A 373 -7.18 -1.14 19.52
C LEU A 373 -8.61 -0.58 19.49
N SER A 374 -8.87 0.64 19.97
CA SER A 374 -10.17 1.29 19.84
C SER A 374 -10.35 1.92 18.45
N PHE A 375 -11.53 1.71 17.86
CA PHE A 375 -11.89 2.36 16.59
C PHE A 375 -11.98 3.87 16.75
N GLN A 376 -12.58 4.35 17.83
CA GLN A 376 -12.62 5.78 18.15
C GLN A 376 -11.21 6.38 18.24
N HIS A 377 -10.31 5.73 18.98
CA HIS A 377 -8.92 6.19 19.08
C HIS A 377 -8.25 6.29 17.69
N SER A 378 -8.50 5.32 16.83
CA SER A 378 -7.91 5.29 15.48
C SER A 378 -8.44 6.43 14.60
N LEU A 379 -9.74 6.74 14.65
CA LEU A 379 -10.32 7.85 13.89
C LEU A 379 -9.91 9.22 14.46
N GLU A 380 -9.90 9.36 15.78
CA GLU A 380 -9.46 10.59 16.48
C GLU A 380 -8.01 10.95 16.15
N ARG A 381 -7.16 9.96 15.85
CA ARG A 381 -5.79 10.20 15.38
C ARG A 381 -5.76 11.00 14.08
N TYR A 382 -6.56 10.63 13.08
CA TYR A 382 -6.62 11.34 11.81
C TYR A 382 -7.24 12.74 11.98
N ILE A 383 -8.30 12.83 12.79
CA ILE A 383 -8.96 14.10 13.13
C ILE A 383 -7.94 15.07 13.75
N LYS A 384 -7.21 14.62 14.76
CA LYS A 384 -6.20 15.41 15.45
C LYS A 384 -5.10 15.87 14.51
N ILE A 385 -4.55 14.99 13.68
CA ILE A 385 -3.48 15.36 12.73
C ILE A 385 -3.98 16.38 11.71
N ALA A 386 -5.19 16.21 11.17
CA ALA A 386 -5.78 17.18 10.25
C ALA A 386 -5.92 18.56 10.91
N GLN A 387 -6.47 18.61 12.13
CA GLN A 387 -6.64 19.85 12.89
C GLN A 387 -5.30 20.52 13.24
N GLU A 388 -4.29 19.74 13.65
CA GLU A 388 -2.95 20.24 13.96
C GLU A 388 -2.26 20.86 12.73
N ARG A 389 -2.64 20.45 11.52
CA ARG A 389 -2.18 21.04 10.26
C ARG A 389 -3.08 22.18 9.74
N GLY A 390 -4.14 22.52 10.47
CA GLY A 390 -5.13 23.52 10.07
C GLY A 390 -6.08 23.06 8.97
N ALA A 391 -6.14 21.75 8.68
CA ALA A 391 -7.08 21.15 7.73
C ALA A 391 -8.42 20.84 8.41
N HIS A 392 -9.45 20.66 7.59
CA HIS A 392 -10.83 20.35 8.00
C HIS A 392 -11.10 18.84 7.90
N PRO A 393 -11.15 18.10 9.02
CA PRO A 393 -11.55 16.71 8.98
C PRO A 393 -13.05 16.56 8.71
N VAL A 394 -13.40 15.62 7.83
CA VAL A 394 -14.78 15.23 7.51
C VAL A 394 -14.88 13.72 7.66
N ILE A 395 -15.85 13.25 8.43
CA ILE A 395 -15.96 11.83 8.78
C ILE A 395 -17.09 11.17 7.99
N PHE A 396 -16.85 9.95 7.54
CA PHE A 396 -17.76 9.19 6.67
C PHE A 396 -18.09 7.85 7.32
N THR A 397 -19.34 7.44 7.28
CA THR A 397 -19.69 6.02 7.48
C THR A 397 -19.22 5.20 6.27
N PRO A 398 -18.96 3.88 6.42
CA PRO A 398 -18.60 3.01 5.28
C PRO A 398 -19.69 2.94 4.21
N THR A 399 -19.35 2.49 3.00
CA THR A 399 -20.36 2.16 1.97
C THR A 399 -21.07 0.85 2.28
N ALA A 400 -22.29 0.64 1.78
CA ALA A 400 -23.05 -0.59 2.00
C ALA A 400 -22.42 -1.82 1.35
N ARG A 401 -22.56 -2.97 2.03
CA ARG A 401 -22.39 -4.29 1.40
C ARG A 401 -23.74 -4.78 0.89
N ILE A 402 -23.78 -5.42 -0.27
CA ILE A 402 -24.97 -6.14 -0.72
C ILE A 402 -25.17 -7.36 0.16
N LYS A 403 -26.00 -7.21 1.19
CA LYS A 403 -26.31 -8.26 2.14
C LYS A 403 -27.65 -7.99 2.80
N ASN A 404 -28.56 -8.97 2.73
CA ASN A 404 -29.86 -8.88 3.38
C ASN A 404 -29.79 -9.31 4.87
N ALA A 405 -30.91 -9.26 5.57
CA ALA A 405 -31.00 -9.63 6.98
C ALA A 405 -30.63 -11.10 7.29
N LYS A 406 -30.71 -12.00 6.30
CA LYS A 406 -30.29 -13.41 6.42
C LYS A 406 -28.80 -13.61 6.11
N GLY A 407 -28.13 -12.55 5.67
CA GLY A 407 -26.74 -12.59 5.27
C GLY A 407 -26.51 -13.04 3.82
N GLU A 408 -27.56 -13.12 3.02
CA GLU A 408 -27.49 -13.48 1.60
C GLU A 408 -27.12 -12.24 0.78
N GLN A 409 -26.32 -12.42 -0.26
CA GLN A 409 -25.90 -11.32 -1.14
C GLN A 409 -27.01 -10.94 -2.13
N THR A 410 -28.03 -10.27 -1.63
CA THR A 410 -29.19 -9.78 -2.38
C THR A 410 -29.88 -8.61 -1.66
N THR A 411 -30.95 -8.09 -2.25
CA THR A 411 -31.81 -7.05 -1.67
C THR A 411 -33.04 -7.65 -0.97
N PRO A 412 -33.65 -7.00 0.04
CA PRO A 412 -33.28 -5.69 0.59
C PRO A 412 -31.99 -5.75 1.41
N VAL A 413 -31.05 -4.88 1.07
CA VAL A 413 -29.81 -4.63 1.80
C VAL A 413 -30.11 -3.97 3.14
N VAL A 414 -29.38 -4.39 4.16
CA VAL A 414 -29.45 -3.86 5.53
C VAL A 414 -28.06 -3.42 6.02
N HIS A 415 -28.03 -2.66 7.11
CA HIS A 415 -26.78 -2.29 7.79
C HIS A 415 -26.02 -3.54 8.27
N THR A 416 -24.70 -3.58 8.04
CA THR A 416 -23.84 -4.74 8.38
C THR A 416 -22.49 -4.38 8.99
N HIS A 417 -22.21 -3.10 9.25
CA HIS A 417 -20.96 -2.64 9.86
C HIS A 417 -21.00 -2.75 11.38
N LEU A 418 -21.17 -3.97 11.86
CA LEU A 418 -21.26 -4.27 13.27
C LEU A 418 -20.61 -5.63 13.58
N THR A 419 -20.26 -5.81 14.84
CA THR A 419 -19.77 -7.08 15.38
C THR A 419 -20.79 -7.63 16.36
N ARG A 420 -21.03 -8.94 16.32
CA ARG A 420 -21.91 -9.68 17.23
C ARG A 420 -21.16 -10.89 17.75
N GLN A 421 -21.53 -11.35 18.94
CA GLN A 421 -20.95 -12.60 19.44
C GLN A 421 -21.31 -13.76 18.52
N ASN A 422 -20.33 -14.64 18.32
CA ASN A 422 -20.51 -15.91 17.62
C ASN A 422 -20.53 -17.05 18.65
N ALA A 423 -20.87 -18.27 18.21
CA ALA A 423 -20.97 -19.44 19.09
C ALA A 423 -19.64 -19.78 19.80
N ASP A 424 -18.51 -19.36 19.21
CA ASP A 424 -17.17 -19.67 19.68
C ASP A 424 -16.55 -18.53 20.53
N ASN A 425 -17.30 -17.48 20.84
CA ASN A 425 -16.84 -16.27 21.54
C ASN A 425 -15.59 -15.61 20.92
N GLY A 426 -15.51 -15.59 19.59
CA GLY A 426 -14.35 -15.08 18.84
C GLY A 426 -14.19 -13.56 18.86
N TYR A 427 -15.21 -12.81 19.30
CA TYR A 427 -15.14 -11.35 19.43
C TYR A 427 -14.92 -10.98 20.90
N LEU A 428 -13.91 -10.17 21.20
CA LEU A 428 -13.71 -9.67 22.56
C LEU A 428 -14.71 -8.57 22.93
N PHE A 429 -15.07 -7.73 21.96
CA PHE A 429 -16.09 -6.68 22.09
C PHE A 429 -17.01 -6.69 20.88
N THR A 430 -18.26 -6.30 21.11
CA THR A 430 -19.30 -6.17 20.07
C THR A 430 -19.88 -4.77 20.07
N GLY A 431 -20.20 -4.27 18.89
CA GLY A 431 -20.81 -2.96 18.72
C GLY A 431 -20.98 -2.58 17.26
N ASP A 432 -21.35 -1.33 17.02
CA ASP A 432 -21.70 -0.78 15.71
C ASP A 432 -20.70 0.30 15.31
N TYR A 433 -20.07 0.11 14.14
CA TYR A 433 -19.03 1.00 13.65
C TYR A 433 -19.60 2.29 13.07
N SER A 434 -20.79 2.23 12.44
CA SER A 434 -21.46 3.40 11.91
C SER A 434 -21.97 4.31 13.03
N GLU A 435 -22.53 3.73 14.09
CA GLU A 435 -22.92 4.51 15.28
C GLU A 435 -21.70 5.06 16.05
N THR A 436 -20.58 4.33 16.07
CA THR A 436 -19.32 4.86 16.61
C THR A 436 -18.87 6.11 15.84
N ILE A 437 -18.89 6.07 14.52
CA ILE A 437 -18.56 7.21 13.65
C ILE A 437 -19.50 8.40 13.91
N LYS A 438 -20.81 8.17 13.98
CA LYS A 438 -21.80 9.23 14.29
C LYS A 438 -21.57 9.85 15.66
N THR A 439 -21.24 9.02 16.67
CA THR A 439 -20.90 9.49 18.02
C THR A 439 -19.67 10.39 18.00
N ILE A 440 -18.62 10.00 17.26
CA ILE A 440 -17.40 10.80 17.11
C ILE A 440 -17.69 12.13 16.40
N ALA A 441 -18.48 12.10 15.32
CA ALA A 441 -18.89 13.31 14.61
C ALA A 441 -19.58 14.32 15.54
N GLN A 442 -20.49 13.85 16.39
CA GLN A 442 -21.17 14.70 17.39
C GLN A 442 -20.20 15.20 18.47
N LEU A 443 -19.37 14.32 19.02
CA LEU A 443 -18.42 14.64 20.10
C LEU A 443 -17.43 15.72 19.66
N HIS A 444 -16.91 15.61 18.44
CA HIS A 444 -15.90 16.51 17.87
C HIS A 444 -16.50 17.63 17.00
N LYS A 445 -17.83 17.68 16.88
CA LYS A 445 -18.57 18.66 16.05
C LYS A 445 -18.06 18.70 14.61
N LEU A 446 -17.90 17.52 14.02
CA LEU A 446 -17.37 17.36 12.66
C LEU A 446 -18.50 17.22 11.65
N PRO A 447 -18.30 17.71 10.41
CA PRO A 447 -19.19 17.39 9.32
C PRO A 447 -19.21 15.86 9.10
N LEU A 448 -20.41 15.28 9.08
CA LEU A 448 -20.66 13.86 8.82
C LEU A 448 -21.26 13.66 7.43
N ILE A 449 -20.74 12.67 6.71
CA ILE A 449 -21.36 12.12 5.50
C ILE A 449 -21.79 10.68 5.80
N ASP A 450 -23.10 10.47 6.00
CA ASP A 450 -23.71 9.15 6.24
C ASP A 450 -23.89 8.38 4.92
N LEU A 451 -22.74 7.97 4.36
CA LEU A 451 -22.66 7.26 3.08
C LEU A 451 -23.26 5.84 3.15
N GLU A 452 -23.34 5.23 4.34
CA GLU A 452 -23.91 3.89 4.48
C GLU A 452 -25.42 3.96 4.24
N THR A 453 -26.10 4.90 4.91
CA THR A 453 -27.54 5.10 4.73
C THR A 453 -27.87 5.42 3.28
N ALA A 454 -27.09 6.33 2.65
CA ALA A 454 -27.28 6.70 1.25
C ALA A 454 -27.09 5.51 0.29
N SER A 455 -26.03 4.72 0.49
CA SER A 455 -25.72 3.58 -0.36
C SER A 455 -26.65 2.37 -0.15
N ILE A 456 -27.16 2.14 1.07
CA ILE A 456 -28.25 1.16 1.33
C ILE A 456 -29.51 1.56 0.57
N SER A 457 -29.92 2.84 0.66
CA SER A 457 -31.08 3.34 -0.06
C SER A 457 -30.92 3.18 -1.57
N PHE A 458 -29.72 3.45 -2.09
CA PHE A 458 -29.41 3.26 -3.50
C PHE A 458 -29.48 1.79 -3.92
N ALA A 459 -28.84 0.88 -3.16
CA ALA A 459 -28.86 -0.55 -3.43
C ALA A 459 -30.30 -1.11 -3.47
N ASN A 460 -31.13 -0.70 -2.52
CA ASN A 460 -32.53 -1.13 -2.44
C ASN A 460 -33.40 -0.53 -3.54
N LYS A 461 -33.09 0.67 -4.02
CA LYS A 461 -33.77 1.28 -5.16
C LYS A 461 -33.48 0.52 -6.46
N VAL A 462 -32.24 0.11 -6.69
CA VAL A 462 -31.86 -0.64 -7.91
C VAL A 462 -32.26 -2.11 -7.85
N GLY A 463 -32.38 -2.69 -6.65
CA GLY A 463 -32.89 -4.05 -6.45
C GLY A 463 -31.98 -5.17 -6.96
N GLU A 464 -32.42 -6.42 -6.82
CA GLU A 464 -31.90 -7.57 -7.58
C GLU A 464 -32.67 -7.68 -8.92
N PRO A 465 -32.00 -7.89 -10.06
CA PRO A 465 -30.55 -8.02 -10.23
C PRO A 465 -29.82 -6.68 -10.42
N GLY A 466 -30.50 -5.54 -10.31
CA GLY A 466 -29.97 -4.22 -10.68
C GLY A 466 -28.67 -3.79 -9.99
N TRP A 467 -28.46 -4.17 -8.72
CA TRP A 467 -27.22 -3.87 -7.99
C TRP A 467 -25.97 -4.45 -8.68
N ARG A 468 -26.11 -5.52 -9.47
CA ARG A 468 -25.00 -6.16 -10.19
C ARG A 468 -24.38 -5.27 -11.27
N ASN A 469 -25.05 -4.18 -11.65
CA ASN A 469 -24.50 -3.16 -12.55
C ASN A 469 -23.64 -2.11 -11.83
N TYR A 470 -23.53 -2.17 -10.51
CA TYR A 470 -22.85 -1.16 -9.68
C TYR A 470 -21.79 -1.78 -8.76
N TRP A 471 -22.10 -2.88 -8.08
CA TRP A 471 -21.08 -3.67 -7.39
C TRP A 471 -20.36 -4.60 -8.38
N LEU A 472 -19.25 -5.18 -7.93
CA LEU A 472 -18.30 -5.85 -8.78
C LEU A 472 -18.83 -7.23 -9.22
N VAL A 473 -19.41 -7.26 -10.42
CA VAL A 473 -19.92 -8.46 -11.10
C VAL A 473 -19.56 -8.38 -12.58
N ILE A 474 -18.35 -8.81 -12.93
CA ILE A 474 -17.76 -8.61 -14.25
C ILE A 474 -17.80 -9.90 -15.07
N ASP A 475 -18.30 -9.78 -16.29
CA ASP A 475 -18.19 -10.85 -17.28
C ASP A 475 -16.72 -10.98 -17.73
N PRO A 476 -16.13 -12.19 -17.72
CA PRO A 476 -14.79 -12.43 -18.23
C PRO A 476 -14.55 -11.94 -19.68
N ALA A 477 -15.60 -11.82 -20.49
CA ALA A 477 -15.53 -11.25 -21.83
C ALA A 477 -15.24 -9.73 -21.84
N ILE A 478 -15.57 -9.01 -20.76
CA ILE A 478 -15.22 -7.59 -20.57
C ILE A 478 -13.76 -7.47 -20.11
N ASN A 479 -13.36 -8.29 -19.13
CA ASN A 479 -11.97 -8.37 -18.69
C ASN A 479 -11.63 -9.80 -18.21
N PRO A 480 -10.67 -10.49 -18.88
CA PRO A 480 -10.22 -11.84 -18.52
C PRO A 480 -9.65 -11.99 -17.10
N PHE A 481 -9.26 -10.90 -16.43
CA PHE A 481 -8.87 -10.92 -15.01
C PHE A 481 -9.95 -11.58 -14.14
N TYR A 482 -11.22 -11.46 -14.53
CA TYR A 482 -12.37 -12.01 -13.82
C TYR A 482 -12.75 -13.43 -14.27
N ALA A 483 -11.91 -14.11 -15.06
CA ALA A 483 -12.12 -15.51 -15.42
C ALA A 483 -11.88 -16.46 -14.23
N ASN A 484 -12.19 -17.75 -14.41
CA ASN A 484 -11.83 -18.84 -13.48
C ASN A 484 -12.30 -18.63 -12.03
N ASN A 485 -13.55 -18.19 -11.84
CA ASN A 485 -14.14 -17.94 -10.51
C ASN A 485 -13.38 -16.91 -9.66
N ALA A 486 -12.66 -15.98 -10.31
CA ALA A 486 -12.08 -14.85 -9.63
C ALA A 486 -13.16 -14.04 -8.88
N ALA A 487 -12.80 -13.51 -7.71
CA ALA A 487 -13.68 -12.66 -6.93
C ALA A 487 -14.12 -11.43 -7.75
N GLY A 488 -15.43 -11.17 -7.76
CA GLY A 488 -16.04 -10.12 -8.56
C GLY A 488 -16.45 -10.57 -9.97
N SER A 489 -16.33 -11.85 -10.31
CA SER A 489 -16.84 -12.41 -11.57
C SER A 489 -18.34 -12.68 -11.50
N THR A 490 -18.96 -12.99 -12.64
CA THR A 490 -20.36 -13.45 -12.69
C THR A 490 -20.62 -14.73 -11.88
N GLN A 491 -19.60 -15.59 -11.71
CA GLN A 491 -19.69 -16.84 -10.95
C GLN A 491 -19.37 -16.67 -9.46
N ALA A 492 -18.59 -15.64 -9.11
CA ALA A 492 -18.29 -15.27 -7.72
C ALA A 492 -18.51 -13.75 -7.50
N PRO A 493 -19.77 -13.27 -7.52
CA PRO A 493 -20.10 -11.85 -7.39
C PRO A 493 -19.57 -11.25 -6.08
N ASP A 494 -19.06 -10.03 -6.13
CA ASP A 494 -18.55 -9.32 -4.94
C ASP A 494 -19.49 -8.18 -4.55
N GLY A 495 -20.17 -8.34 -3.43
CA GLY A 495 -21.13 -7.37 -2.90
C GLY A 495 -20.51 -6.24 -2.08
N THR A 496 -19.19 -6.05 -2.09
CA THR A 496 -18.50 -4.97 -1.36
C THR A 496 -17.82 -3.98 -2.29
N HIS A 497 -17.13 -4.46 -3.31
CA HIS A 497 -16.38 -3.60 -4.23
C HIS A 497 -17.26 -3.13 -5.41
N PHE A 498 -16.88 -2.02 -6.03
CA PHE A 498 -17.60 -1.44 -7.16
C PHE A 498 -16.91 -1.71 -8.48
N GLN A 499 -17.72 -1.72 -9.53
CA GLN A 499 -17.27 -1.40 -10.88
C GLN A 499 -17.41 0.11 -11.13
N LYS A 500 -16.89 0.61 -12.24
CA LYS A 500 -16.88 2.04 -12.63
C LYS A 500 -18.22 2.73 -12.34
N ASN A 501 -19.33 2.20 -12.85
CA ASN A 501 -20.65 2.81 -12.66
C ASN A 501 -21.06 2.89 -11.17
N GLY A 502 -20.67 1.92 -10.34
CA GLY A 502 -20.91 1.97 -8.90
C GLY A 502 -20.04 2.99 -8.20
N ALA A 503 -18.77 3.08 -8.57
CA ALA A 503 -17.87 4.11 -8.04
C ALA A 503 -18.36 5.52 -8.37
N GLU A 504 -18.84 5.74 -9.60
CA GLU A 504 -19.46 7.00 -10.04
C GLU A 504 -20.74 7.30 -9.26
N ALA A 505 -21.64 6.32 -9.10
CA ALA A 505 -22.86 6.50 -8.30
C ALA A 505 -22.55 6.82 -6.83
N MET A 506 -21.55 6.18 -6.22
CA MET A 506 -21.13 6.50 -4.85
C MET A 506 -20.50 7.90 -4.76
N ALA A 507 -19.70 8.30 -5.76
CA ALA A 507 -19.13 9.65 -5.82
C ALA A 507 -20.22 10.73 -5.94
N GLU A 508 -21.26 10.49 -6.74
CA GLU A 508 -22.44 11.37 -6.83
C GLU A 508 -23.18 11.45 -5.48
N LEU A 509 -23.39 10.33 -4.78
CA LEU A 509 -24.00 10.33 -3.45
C LEU A 509 -23.18 11.17 -2.45
N VAL A 510 -21.84 11.09 -2.51
CA VAL A 510 -20.95 11.91 -1.68
C VAL A 510 -21.09 13.40 -2.04
N ALA A 511 -21.06 13.76 -3.33
CA ALA A 511 -21.22 15.14 -3.76
C ALA A 511 -22.58 15.73 -3.33
N GLU A 512 -23.66 14.98 -3.47
CA GLU A 512 -24.99 15.37 -3.02
C GLU A 512 -25.09 15.50 -1.50
N ALA A 513 -24.41 14.64 -0.75
CA ALA A 513 -24.33 14.77 0.71
C ALA A 513 -23.54 16.02 1.13
N ILE A 514 -22.46 16.36 0.43
CA ILE A 514 -21.70 17.60 0.66
C ILE A 514 -22.59 18.82 0.40
N LYS A 515 -23.32 18.87 -0.72
CA LYS A 515 -24.25 19.97 -1.06
C LYS A 515 -25.32 20.20 0.01
N LYS A 516 -25.77 19.13 0.68
CA LYS A 516 -26.79 19.20 1.74
C LYS A 516 -26.21 19.49 3.13
N ASN A 517 -24.90 19.35 3.30
CA ASN A 517 -24.23 19.56 4.58
C ASN A 517 -23.86 21.05 4.76
N THR A 518 -24.44 21.69 5.78
CA THR A 518 -24.24 23.12 6.08
C THR A 518 -22.83 23.45 6.54
N ASP A 519 -22.11 22.48 7.10
CA ASP A 519 -20.74 22.66 7.58
C ASP A 519 -19.71 22.54 6.44
N LEU A 520 -20.15 22.13 5.24
CA LEU A 520 -19.32 21.97 4.04
C LEU A 520 -19.67 22.97 2.93
N THR A 521 -20.35 24.07 3.27
CA THR A 521 -20.76 25.12 2.32
C THR A 521 -19.60 25.73 1.54
N ALA A 522 -18.40 25.75 2.12
CA ALA A 522 -17.19 26.20 1.44
C ALA A 522 -16.83 25.36 0.20
N LEU A 523 -17.27 24.09 0.11
CA LEU A 523 -17.05 23.23 -1.05
C LEU A 523 -18.12 23.38 -2.14
N HIS A 524 -19.31 23.92 -1.80
CA HIS A 524 -20.46 23.97 -2.72
C HIS A 524 -20.18 24.68 -4.05
N PRO A 525 -19.48 25.85 -4.08
CA PRO A 525 -19.25 26.56 -5.34
C PRO A 525 -18.41 25.77 -6.36
N TYR A 526 -17.63 24.80 -5.89
CA TYR A 526 -16.71 24.02 -6.71
C TYR A 526 -17.33 22.74 -7.26
N LEU A 527 -18.45 22.26 -6.70
CA LEU A 527 -19.14 21.05 -7.17
C LEU A 527 -19.95 21.33 -8.44
N ASN A 528 -20.11 20.29 -9.27
CA ASN A 528 -20.91 20.30 -10.51
C ASN A 528 -22.41 20.46 -10.28
#